data_AF-A0A523XMB8-F1
#
_entry.id   AF-A0A523XMB8-F1
#
_cell.length_a   1.000
_cell.length_b   1.000
_cell.length_c   1.000
_cell.angle_alpha   90.00
_cell.angle_beta   90.00
_cell.angle_gamma   90.00
#
_symmetry.space_group_name_H-M   'P 1'
#
loop_
_entity.id
_entity.type
_entity.pdbx_description
1 polymer ?
#
loop_
_entity_poly.entity_id
_entity_poly.type
_entity_poly.pdbx_seq_one_letter_code
_entity_poly.pdbx_strand_id
1 'polypeptide(L)'
;MSQRLECDVLVVGAGPAGSSAAAVAANLGARVIVIDKRSEVGLPVQCAEYIPKPLAMEIELTADTVAQQVAGTKVYIDSKKVAV
;
A
#
# COMPACT_ATOMS: atom_id res chain seq x y z
N MET A 1 -8.00 -2.83 33.14
CA MET A 1 -6.58 -2.46 33.24
C MET A 1 -6.18 -1.81 31.92
N SER A 2 -5.76 -0.55 31.92
CA SER A 2 -5.18 0.09 30.72
C SER A 2 -3.70 -0.30 30.65
N GLN A 3 -3.26 -0.82 29.50
CA GLN A 3 -1.84 -0.98 29.22
C GLN A 3 -1.34 0.25 28.46
N ARG A 4 -0.12 0.70 28.78
CA ARG A 4 0.53 1.81 28.10
C ARG A 4 1.63 1.24 27.21
N LEU A 5 1.57 1.56 25.92
CA LEU A 5 2.61 1.22 24.96
C LEU A 5 3.43 2.48 24.66
N GLU A 6 4.74 2.33 24.52
CA GLU A 6 5.65 3.42 24.16
C GLU A 6 6.29 3.13 22.81
N CYS A 7 6.35 4.15 21.98
CA CYS A 7 6.98 4.14 20.67
C CYS A 7 7.58 5.52 20.39
N ASP A 8 8.57 5.56 19.51
CA ASP A 8 9.14 6.81 19.03
C ASP A 8 8.29 7.36 17.87
N VAL A 9 7.65 6.45 17.11
CA VAL A 9 6.72 6.77 16.02
C VAL A 9 5.45 5.91 16.14
N LEU A 10 4.29 6.57 16.19
CA LEU A 10 2.98 5.94 16.02
C LEU A 10 2.47 6.19 14.61
N VAL A 11 2.22 5.12 13.86
CA VAL A 11 1.61 5.17 12.52
C VAL A 11 0.14 4.75 12.63
N VAL A 12 -0.75 5.61 12.13
CA VAL A 12 -2.20 5.35 12.11
C VAL A 12 -2.63 5.05 10.67
N GLY A 13 -2.92 3.78 10.41
CA GLY A 13 -3.25 3.20 9.11
C GLY A 13 -2.11 2.32 8.56
N ALA A 14 -2.43 1.07 8.21
CA ALA A 14 -1.51 0.07 7.66
C ALA A 14 -1.68 -0.10 6.13
N GLY A 15 -2.29 0.87 5.45
CA GLY A 15 -2.30 0.94 3.99
C GLY A 15 -0.92 1.25 3.41
N PRO A 16 -0.78 1.37 2.06
CA PRO A 16 0.51 1.54 1.40
C PRO A 16 1.36 2.68 2.00
N ALA A 17 0.79 3.87 2.16
CA ALA A 17 1.51 5.01 2.72
C ALA A 17 2.00 4.78 4.16
N GLY A 18 1.13 4.24 5.02
CA GLY A 18 1.45 4.03 6.43
C GLY A 18 2.46 2.90 6.64
N SER A 19 2.28 1.78 5.96
CA SER A 19 3.23 0.66 6.01
C SER A 19 4.59 1.03 5.43
N SER A 20 4.64 1.83 4.34
CA SER A 20 5.91 2.37 3.84
C SER A 20 6.58 3.31 4.84
N ALA A 21 5.83 4.22 5.46
CA ALA A 21 6.39 5.12 6.49
C ALA A 21 6.90 4.36 7.72
N ALA A 22 6.13 3.37 8.18
CA ALA A 22 6.50 2.50 9.29
C ALA A 22 7.78 1.70 8.98
N ALA A 23 7.87 1.11 7.78
CA ALA A 23 9.05 0.37 7.35
C ALA A 23 10.30 1.24 7.31
N VAL A 24 10.22 2.44 6.73
CA VAL A 24 11.36 3.38 6.68
C VAL A 24 11.77 3.80 8.10
N ALA A 25 10.82 4.19 8.96
CA ALA A 25 11.13 4.59 10.33
C ALA A 25 11.77 3.44 11.14
N ALA A 26 11.26 2.22 11.01
CA ALA A 26 11.81 1.04 11.67
C ALA A 26 13.23 0.71 11.17
N ASN A 27 13.46 0.80 9.85
CA ASN A 27 14.78 0.58 9.25
C ASN A 27 15.82 1.62 9.70
N LEU A 28 15.39 2.82 10.09
CA LEU A 28 16.24 3.85 10.69
C LEU A 28 16.42 3.70 12.22
N GLY A 29 15.86 2.63 12.82
CA GLY A 29 16.06 2.27 14.23
C GLY A 29 15.00 2.80 15.20
N ALA A 30 13.92 3.41 14.72
CA ALA A 30 12.83 3.87 15.58
C ALA A 30 11.98 2.69 16.10
N ARG A 31 11.55 2.73 17.36
CA ARG A 31 10.48 1.84 17.86
C ARG A 31 9.15 2.33 17.28
N VAL A 32 8.59 1.56 16.36
CA VAL A 32 7.37 1.93 15.63
C VAL A 32 6.21 1.06 16.08
N ILE A 33 5.07 1.69 16.34
CA ILE A 33 3.77 1.01 16.49
C ILE A 33 2.89 1.41 15.31
N VAL A 34 2.29 0.42 14.66
CA VAL A 34 1.28 0.63 13.62
C VAL A 34 -0.08 0.21 14.16
N ILE A 35 -1.10 1.04 13.98
CA ILE A 35 -2.48 0.69 14.28
C ILE A 35 -3.33 0.82 13.03
N ASP A 36 -4.25 -0.11 12.82
CA ASP A 36 -5.28 0.00 11.79
C ASP A 36 -6.65 -0.30 12.40
N LYS A 37 -7.70 0.26 11.81
CA LYS A 37 -9.08 -0.01 12.19
C LYS A 37 -9.52 -1.41 11.72
N ARG A 38 -8.95 -1.89 10.61
CA ARG A 38 -9.26 -3.18 10.01
C ARG A 38 -8.67 -4.29 10.87
N SER A 39 -9.41 -5.40 10.98
CA SER A 39 -8.95 -6.61 11.67
C SER A 39 -7.83 -7.30 10.90
N GLU A 40 -7.76 -7.09 9.59
CA GLU A 40 -6.76 -7.66 8.69
C GLU A 40 -6.23 -6.57 7.76
N VAL A 41 -4.91 -6.47 7.68
CA VAL A 41 -4.25 -5.47 6.84
C VAL A 41 -4.52 -5.78 5.36
N GLY A 42 -4.89 -4.77 4.59
CA GLY A 42 -5.18 -4.92 3.17
C GLY A 42 -6.57 -5.46 2.84
N LEU A 43 -7.35 -5.94 3.82
CA LEU A 43 -8.70 -6.48 3.59
C LEU A 43 -9.83 -5.67 4.26
N PRO A 44 -11.01 -5.57 3.61
CA PRO A 44 -11.26 -5.93 2.22
C PRO A 44 -10.54 -4.99 1.25
N VAL A 45 -10.24 -5.47 0.05
CA VAL A 45 -9.64 -4.65 -1.01
C VAL A 45 -10.61 -3.52 -1.40
N GLN A 46 -10.13 -2.28 -1.38
CA GLN A 46 -10.87 -1.08 -1.78
C GLN A 46 -10.08 -0.25 -2.80
N CYS A 47 -9.32 -0.93 -3.67
CA CYS A 47 -8.53 -0.36 -4.74
C CYS A 47 -8.76 -1.18 -6.02
N ALA A 48 -8.48 -0.59 -7.18
CA ALA A 48 -8.41 -1.33 -8.45
C ALA A 48 -7.06 -2.06 -8.63
N GLU A 49 -6.11 -1.83 -7.72
CA GLU A 49 -4.84 -2.55 -7.58
C GLU A 49 -3.87 -2.46 -8.77
N TYR A 50 -4.14 -1.55 -9.71
CA TYR A 50 -3.21 -1.29 -10.80
C TYR A 50 -1.98 -0.49 -10.33
N ILE A 51 -0.80 -1.10 -10.47
CA ILE A 51 0.50 -0.46 -10.23
C ILE A 51 1.26 -0.36 -11.55
N PRO A 52 1.61 0.84 -12.03
CA PRO A 52 2.45 1.01 -13.21
C PRO A 52 3.85 0.41 -13.00
N LYS A 53 4.44 -0.15 -14.07
CA LYS A 53 5.77 -0.78 -14.02
C LYS A 53 6.88 0.12 -13.44
N PRO A 54 6.94 1.44 -13.74
CA PRO A 54 7.91 2.32 -13.09
C PRO A 54 7.80 2.32 -11.57
N LEU A 55 6.59 2.38 -11.02
CA LEU A 55 6.36 2.37 -9.57
C LEU A 55 6.66 0.99 -8.97
N ALA A 56 6.30 -0.08 -9.67
CA ALA A 56 6.57 -1.45 -9.24
C ALA A 56 8.07 -1.77 -9.09
N MET A 57 8.95 -1.02 -9.78
CA MET A 57 10.41 -1.19 -9.65
C MET A 57 11.01 -0.49 -8.42
N GLU A 58 10.27 0.42 -7.79
CA GLU A 58 10.71 1.17 -6.60
C GLU A 58 10.29 0.50 -5.28
N ILE A 59 9.54 -0.61 -5.36
CA ILE A 59 9.02 -1.33 -4.20
C ILE A 59 9.34 -2.82 -4.32
N GLU A 60 9.48 -3.48 -3.17
CA GLU A 60 9.62 -4.93 -3.12
C GLU A 60 8.27 -5.59 -3.37
N LEU A 61 8.05 -6.11 -4.58
CA LEU A 61 6.91 -6.95 -4.92
C LEU A 61 7.34 -8.41 -5.00
N THR A 62 6.61 -9.27 -4.30
CA THR A 62 6.76 -10.72 -4.42
C THR A 62 5.75 -11.26 -5.44
N ALA A 63 6.10 -12.33 -6.15
CA ALA A 63 5.30 -12.82 -7.28
C ALA A 63 3.85 -13.20 -6.90
N ASP A 64 3.64 -13.60 -5.65
CA ASP A 64 2.34 -13.94 -5.04
C ASP A 64 1.45 -12.72 -4.79
N THR A 65 1.99 -11.49 -4.80
CA THR A 65 1.20 -10.24 -4.71
C THR A 65 0.68 -9.77 -6.07
N VAL A 66 1.10 -10.40 -7.17
CA VAL A 66 0.72 -10.00 -8.53
C VAL A 66 -0.39 -10.90 -9.06
N ALA A 67 -1.62 -10.40 -9.04
CA ALA A 67 -2.77 -11.13 -9.58
C ALA A 67 -2.70 -11.28 -11.12
N GLN A 68 -2.26 -10.24 -11.84
CA GLN A 68 -2.14 -10.26 -13.30
C GLN A 68 -1.18 -9.18 -13.82
N GLN A 69 -0.56 -9.45 -14.97
CA GLN A 69 0.21 -8.45 -15.72
C GLN A 69 -0.72 -7.61 -16.60
N VAL A 70 -0.50 -6.30 -16.66
CA VAL A 70 -1.32 -5.37 -17.45
C VAL A 70 -0.48 -4.77 -18.58
N ALA A 71 -0.87 -5.03 -19.82
CA ALA A 71 -0.13 -4.58 -21.00
C ALA A 71 -0.32 -3.09 -21.34
N GLY A 72 -1.43 -2.48 -20.91
CA GLY A 72 -1.75 -1.07 -21.21
C GLY A 72 -3.16 -0.69 -20.78
N THR A 73 -3.57 0.55 -21.04
CA THR A 73 -4.86 1.11 -20.62
C THR A 73 -5.60 1.69 -21.82
N LYS A 74 -6.90 1.40 -21.98
CA LYS A 74 -7.74 2.04 -23.01
C LYS A 74 -8.61 3.09 -22.35
N VAL A 75 -8.58 4.32 -22.84
CA VAL A 75 -9.39 5.43 -22.30
C VAL A 75 -10.54 5.74 -23.25
N TYR A 76 -11.74 5.89 -22.69
CA TYR A 76 -12.96 6.24 -23.43
C TYR A 76 -13.60 7.51 -22.86
N ILE A 77 -14.03 8.42 -23.73
CA ILE A 77 -14.84 9.61 -23.39
C ILE A 77 -16.05 9.57 -24.31
N ASP A 78 -17.26 9.66 -23.76
CA ASP A 78 -18.54 9.53 -24.49
C ASP A 78 -18.59 8.29 -25.40
N SER A 79 -18.15 7.15 -24.87
CA SER A 79 -18.03 5.87 -25.58
C SER A 79 -17.06 5.88 -26.77
N LYS A 80 -16.31 6.97 -26.99
CA LYS A 80 -15.27 7.07 -28.02
C LYS A 80 -13.91 6.80 -27.40
N LYS A 81 -13.11 5.97 -28.06
CA LYS A 81 -11.74 5.68 -27.65
C LYS A 81 -10.86 6.90 -27.92
N VAL A 82 -10.19 7.40 -26.89
CA VAL A 82 -9.35 8.61 -26.97
C VAL A 82 -7.87 8.37 -26.67
N ALA A 83 -7.51 7.24 -26.05
CA ALA A 83 -6.11 6.86 -25.83
C ALA A 83 -5.91 5.32 -25.75
N VAL A 84 -4.66 4.90 -25.96
CA VAL A 84 -4.14 3.52 -25.83
C VAL A 84 -2.85 3.55 -25.01
#